data_AF-A0AA38G8V9-F1
#
_entry.id   AF-A0AA38G8V9-F1
#
_cell.length_a   1.000
_cell.length_b   1.000
_cell.length_c   1.000
_cell.angle_alpha   90.00
_cell.angle_beta   90.00
_cell.angle_gamma   90.00
#
_symmetry.space_group_name_H-M   'P 1'
#
loop_
_entity.id
_entity.type
_entity.pdbx_description
1 polymer ?
#
loop_
_entity_poly.entity_id
_entity_poly.type
_entity_poly.pdbx_seq_one_letter_code
_entity_poly.pdbx_strand_id
1 'polypeptide(L)' 'VVDGSERFSLLHGYSVYNQIMVKEEDQFKIDFTTEWGTYAYKKMPFGLLNAREKF' A
#
# COMPACT_ATOMS: atom_id res chain seq x y z
N VAL A 1 -14.26 -7.57 16.00
CA VAL A 1 -14.01 -8.36 17.22
C VAL A 1 -14.36 -9.80 16.87
N VAL A 2 -13.37 -10.68 16.81
CA VAL A 2 -13.61 -12.13 16.70
C VAL A 2 -13.50 -12.67 18.11
N ASP A 3 -14.60 -13.20 18.61
CA ASP A 3 -14.79 -13.64 19.98
C ASP A 3 -13.93 -14.88 20.26
N GLY A 4 -13.02 -14.81 21.24
CA GLY A 4 -12.35 -15.99 21.81
C GLY A 4 -10.86 -16.25 21.51
N SER A 5 -10.08 -15.34 20.91
CA SER A 5 -8.61 -15.53 20.80
C SER A 5 -7.82 -14.79 21.89
N GLU A 6 -7.05 -15.52 22.69
CA GLU A 6 -6.17 -14.97 23.75
C GLU A 6 -4.89 -14.30 23.21
N ARG A 7 -4.54 -14.50 21.94
CA ARG A 7 -3.36 -13.88 21.31
C ARG A 7 -3.66 -13.49 19.87
N PHE A 8 -3.54 -12.20 19.57
CA PHE A 8 -3.60 -11.66 18.22
C PHE A 8 -2.18 -11.30 17.77
N SER A 9 -1.73 -11.89 16.67
CA SER A 9 -0.48 -11.49 16.01
C SER A 9 -0.82 -10.62 14.80
N LEU A 10 -0.59 -9.31 14.91
CA LEU A 10 -0.62 -8.40 13.78
C LEU A 10 0.64 -8.65 12.94
N LEU A 11 0.51 -9.48 11.89
CA LEU A 11 1.56 -9.60 10.89
C LEU A 11 1.58 -8.29 10.09
N HIS A 12 2.46 -7.36 10.45
CA HIS A 12 2.61 -6.11 9.69
C HIS A 12 3.30 -6.48 8.37
N GLY A 13 2.50 -6.62 7.31
CA GLY A 13 2.94 -7.02 5.97
C GLY A 13 3.77 -5.95 5.25
N TYR A 14 4.67 -5.26 5.96
CA TYR A 14 5.50 -4.16 5.46
C TYR A 14 6.23 -4.52 4.15
N SER A 15 6.62 -5.80 4.03
CA SER A 15 7.29 -6.34 2.86
C SER A 15 6.37 -6.62 1.67
N VAL A 16 5.05 -6.76 1.87
CA VAL A 16 4.10 -7.13 0.80
C VAL A 16 3.72 -5.91 -0.06
N TYR A 17 3.61 -4.72 0.54
CA TYR A 17 3.17 -3.50 -0.14
C TYR A 17 4.16 -3.06 -1.25
N ASN A 18 5.47 -3.16 -0.98
CA ASN A 18 6.51 -2.73 -1.93
C ASN A 18 6.89 -3.79 -2.98
N GLN A 19 6.15 -4.90 -3.11
CA GLN A 19 6.44 -5.94 -4.11
C GLN A 19 5.59 -5.80 -5.38
N ILE A 20 4.47 -5.09 -5.30
CA ILE A 20 3.49 -5.03 -6.37
C ILE A 20 3.74 -3.78 -7.21
N MET A 21 3.99 -3.99 -8.50
CA MET A 21 4.07 -2.92 -9.49
C MET A 21 2.70 -2.27 -9.68
N VAL A 22 2.67 -0.95 -9.67
CA VAL A 22 1.48 -0.19 -10.05
C VAL A 22 1.47 -0.09 -11.56
N LYS A 23 0.32 -0.40 -12.18
CA LYS A 23 0.13 -0.23 -13.62
C LYS A 23 0.47 1.20 -14.01
N GLU A 24 1.16 1.41 -15.13
CA GLU A 24 1.59 2.75 -15.56
C GLU A 24 0.42 3.73 -15.66
N GLU A 25 -0.75 3.27 -16.13
CA GLU A 25 -2.00 4.04 -16.19
C GLU A 25 -2.54 4.47 -14.82
N ASP A 26 -2.13 3.82 -13.73
CA ASP A 26 -2.58 4.10 -12.38
C ASP A 26 -1.53 4.87 -11.56
N GLN A 27 -0.28 5.00 -12.04
CA GLN A 27 0.80 5.67 -11.30
C GLN A 27 0.52 7.15 -11.07
N PHE A 28 -0.12 7.84 -12.03
CA PHE A 28 -0.47 9.25 -11.88
C PHE A 28 -1.53 9.51 -10.80
N LYS A 29 -2.32 8.49 -10.43
CA LYS A 29 -3.37 8.60 -9.40
C LYS A 29 -2.81 8.50 -7.99
N ILE A 30 -1.55 8.10 -7.87
CA ILE A 30 -0.83 7.90 -6.62
C ILE A 30 0.44 8.75 -6.64
N ASP A 31 0.32 9.99 -7.10
CA ASP A 31 1.38 10.96 -7.02
C ASP A 31 1.42 11.66 -5.65
N PHE A 32 2.57 12.22 -5.33
CA PHE A 32 2.77 13.05 -4.16
C PHE A 32 3.65 14.24 -4.52
N THR A 33 3.29 15.40 -3.97
CA THR A 33 4.03 16.64 -4.17
C THR A 33 4.96 16.89 -3.00
N THR A 34 6.21 17.20 -3.32
CA THR A 34 7.22 17.69 -2.37
C THR A 34 7.64 19.10 -2.77
N GLU A 35 8.40 19.76 -1.91
CA GLU A 35 8.99 21.07 -2.23
C GLU A 35 9.95 21.05 -3.45
N TRP A 36 10.42 19.86 -3.86
CA TRP A 36 11.30 19.67 -5.01
C TRP A 36 10.57 19.23 -6.28
N GLY A 37 9.27 18.94 -6.21
CA GLY A 37 8.47 18.51 -7.36
C GLY A 37 7.46 17.42 -7.05
N THR A 38 6.76 16.98 -8.09
CA THR A 38 5.76 15.90 -8.05
C THR A 38 6.37 14.58 -8.48
N TYR A 39 6.13 13.54 -7.70
CA TYR A 39 6.63 12.19 -7.92
C TYR A 39 5.49 11.17 -7.88
N ALA A 40 5.60 10.09 -8.66
CA ALA A 40 4.63 9.01 -8.69
C ALA A 40 5.23 7.71 -8.16
N TYR A 41 4.44 6.94 -7.41
CA TYR A 41 4.86 5.64 -6.93
C TYR A 41 4.84 4.59 -8.04
N LYS A 42 5.98 3.89 -8.23
CA LYS A 42 6.06 2.73 -9.15
C LYS A 42 5.55 1.43 -8.53
N LYS A 43 5.55 1.37 -7.20
CA LYS A 43 5.10 0.22 -6.41
C LYS A 43 4.11 0.70 -5.37
N MET A 44 3.21 -0.17 -4.97
CA MET A 44 2.10 0.20 -4.09
C MET A 44 2.60 0.77 -2.74
N PRO A 45 2.39 2.07 -2.46
CA PRO A 45 2.82 2.65 -1.20
C PRO A 45 1.99 2.13 -0.02
N PHE A 46 2.60 2.19 1.17
CA PHE A 46 1.93 1.89 2.43
C PHE A 46 0.78 2.90 2.67
N GLY A 47 -0.37 2.39 3.14
CA GLY A 47 -1.54 3.23 3.46
C GLY A 47 -2.59 3.38 2.35
N LEU A 48 -2.37 2.80 1.16
CA LEU A 48 -3.44 2.65 0.16
C LEU A 48 -4.45 1.59 0.60
N LEU A 49 -5.65 2.02 0.97
CA LEU A 49 -6.78 1.17 1.40
C LEU A 49 -7.13 0.07 0.39
N ASN A 50 -6.87 0.29 -0.90
CA ASN A 50 -7.20 -0.64 -1.98
C ASN A 50 -6.10 -1.67 -2.27
N ALA A 51 -5.04 -1.74 -1.46
CA ALA A 51 -3.96 -2.70 -1.64
C ALA A 51 -4.43 -4.16 -1.57
N ARG A 52 -5.52 -4.42 -0.84
CA ARG A 52 -6.14 -5.75 -0.69
C ARG A 52 -7.21 -6.09 -1.74
N GLU A 53 -7.64 -5.14 -2.57
CA GLU A 53 -8.73 -5.38 -3.52
C GLU A 53 -8.22 -5.96 -4.86
N LYS A 54 -6.91 -5.86 -5.12
CA LYS A 54 -6.25 -6.36 -6.34
C LYS A 54 -5.48 -7.69 -6.15
N PHE A 55 -5.51 -8.32 -4.96
CA PHE A 55 -4.87 -9.63 -4.68
C PHE A 55 -5.85 -10.63 -4.12
#